data_AF-Q4GXR3-F1
#
_entry.id   AF-Q4GXR3-F1
#
_cell.length_a   1.000
_cell.length_b   1.000
_cell.length_c   1.000
_cell.angle_alpha   90.00
_cell.angle_beta   90.00
_cell.angle_gamma   90.00
#
_symmetry.space_group_name_H-M   'P 1'
#
loop_
_entity.id
_entity.type
_entity.pdbx_description
1 polymer ?
#
loop_
_entity_poly.entity_id
_entity_poly.type
_entity_poly.pdbx_seq_one_letter_code
_entity_poly.pdbx_strand_id
1 'polypeptide(L)' 'GTLGNFAKATYAAIARTYAYLTPDLWKEMPLSKTPYQEFADYLAKNHRPVTGPRPAETV' A
#
# COMPACT_ATOMS: atom_id res chain seq x y z
N GLY A 1 12.17 26.71 -4.98
CA GLY A 1 11.34 25.56 -4.56
C GLY A 1 11.91 24.90 -3.33
N THR A 2 11.70 25.49 -2.15
CA THR A 2 12.26 25.00 -0.88
C THR A 2 11.21 24.34 0.01
N LEU A 3 9.97 24.83 -0.01
CA LEU A 3 8.87 24.27 0.79
C LEU A 3 8.48 22.84 0.39
N GLY A 4 8.37 22.55 -0.91
CA GLY A 4 8.04 21.21 -1.41
C GLY A 4 9.14 20.17 -1.10
N ASN A 5 10.40 20.60 -1.09
CA ASN A 5 11.52 19.73 -0.69
C ASN A 5 11.49 19.46 0.82
N PHE A 6 11.18 20.47 1.63
CA PHE A 6 10.98 20.30 3.06
C PHE A 6 9.83 19.32 3.37
N ALA A 7 8.68 19.47 2.72
CA ALA A 7 7.54 18.56 2.90
C ALA A 7 7.87 17.11 2.52
N LYS A 8 8.63 16.89 1.43
CA LYS A 8 9.10 15.54 1.06
C LYS A 8 10.12 14.99 2.06
N ALA A 9 11.02 15.83 2.55
CA ALA A 9 12.03 15.42 3.52
C ALA A 9 11.40 15.02 4.86
N THR A 10 10.43 15.78 5.35
CA THR A 10 9.71 15.44 6.59
C THR A 10 8.90 14.14 6.43
N TYR A 11 8.18 13.98 5.32
CA TYR A 11 7.49 12.72 5.01
C TYR A 11 8.45 11.53 4.97
N ALA A 12 9.58 11.67 4.27
CA ALA A 12 10.58 10.61 4.15
C ALA A 12 11.19 10.25 5.51
N ALA A 13 11.45 11.24 6.38
CA ALA A 13 11.95 11.00 7.72
C ALA A 13 10.94 10.22 8.58
N ILE A 14 9.65 10.58 8.51
CA ILE A 14 8.59 9.88 9.25
C ILE A 14 8.42 8.45 8.72
N ALA A 15 8.40 8.24 7.41
CA ALA A 15 8.29 6.89 6.84
C ALA A 15 9.45 5.98 7.30
N ARG A 16 10.65 6.55 7.47
CA ARG A 16 11.83 5.81 7.92
C ARG A 16 11.79 5.40 9.40
N THR A 17 10.92 5.97 10.24
CA THR A 17 10.85 5.57 11.65
C THR A 17 10.43 4.11 11.81
N TYR A 18 9.51 3.63 10.97
CA TYR A 18 9.11 2.22 10.94
C TYR A 18 10.05 1.32 10.12
N ALA A 19 10.88 1.91 9.26
CA ALA A 19 11.88 1.17 8.49
C ALA A 19 13.15 0.89 9.29
N TYR A 20 13.34 1.57 10.42
CA TYR A 20 14.49 1.35 11.30
C TYR A 20 14.25 0.16 12.22
N LEU A 21 15.16 -0.82 12.17
CA LEU A 21 15.04 -2.05 12.94
C LEU A 21 15.75 -1.91 14.30
N THR A 22 14.97 -1.61 15.33
CA THR A 22 15.45 -1.57 16.72
C THR A 22 15.46 -2.98 17.35
N PRO A 23 16.27 -3.22 18.40
CA PRO A 23 16.36 -4.56 19.03
C PRO A 23 15.06 -5.16 19.53
N ASP A 24 14.09 -4.32 19.92
CA ASP A 24 12.74 -4.75 20.32
C ASP A 24 11.92 -5.35 19.17
N LEU A 25 12.29 -5.09 17.91
CA LEU A 25 11.63 -5.59 16.71
C LEU A 25 12.29 -6.86 16.12
N TRP A 26 13.35 -7.40 16.74
CA TRP A 26 14.06 -8.58 16.23
C TRP A 26 13.34 -9.92 16.44
N LYS A 27 12.32 -9.93 17.29
CA LYS A 27 11.49 -11.10 17.54
C LYS A 27 10.86 -11.63 16.25
N GLU A 28 10.86 -12.95 16.10
CA GLU A 28 10.26 -13.61 14.94
C GLU A 28 8.76 -13.27 14.86
N MET A 29 8.33 -12.76 13.69
CA MET A 29 6.93 -12.46 13.40
C MET A 29 6.38 -13.50 12.43
N PRO A 30 5.43 -14.35 12.83
CA PRO A 30 4.83 -15.31 11.92
C PRO A 30 4.05 -14.58 10.81
N LEU A 31 4.15 -15.07 9.58
CA LEU A 31 3.38 -14.54 8.46
C LEU A 31 1.89 -14.91 8.63
N SER A 32 1.04 -13.89 8.77
CA SER A 32 -0.41 -14.06 8.75
C SER A 32 -0.93 -14.18 7.32
N LYS A 33 -2.17 -14.66 7.17
CA LYS A 33 -2.86 -14.61 5.88
C LYS A 33 -2.96 -13.16 5.41
N THR A 34 -2.70 -12.93 4.13
CA THR A 34 -2.90 -11.60 3.54
C THR A 34 -4.40 -11.29 3.47
N PRO A 35 -4.81 -10.01 3.51
CA PRO A 35 -6.22 -9.64 3.35
C PRO A 35 -6.86 -10.20 2.07
N TYR A 36 -6.09 -10.28 0.98
CA TYR A 36 -6.55 -10.88 -0.28
C TYR A 36 -6.86 -12.36 -0.14
N GLN A 37 -6.05 -13.10 0.61
CA GLN A 37 -6.30 -14.52 0.88
C GLN A 37 -7.48 -14.71 1.84
N GLU A 38 -7.61 -13.85 2.85
CA GLU A 38 -8.70 -13.93 3.84
C GLU A 38 -10.08 -13.62 3.23
N PHE A 39 -10.14 -12.63 2.34
CA PHE A 39 -11.39 -12.15 1.74
C PHE A 39 -11.58 -12.61 0.29
N ALA A 40 -10.88 -13.66 -0.15
CA ALA A 40 -10.91 -14.15 -1.54
C ALA A 40 -12.34 -14.43 -2.03
N ASP A 41 -13.14 -15.15 -1.23
CA ASP A 41 -14.53 -15.49 -1.58
C ASP A 41 -15.43 -14.27 -1.68
N TYR A 42 -15.21 -13.27 -0.82
CA TYR A 42 -15.96 -12.01 -0.83
C TYR A 42 -15.62 -11.18 -2.07
N LEU A 43 -14.32 -11.04 -2.37
CA LEU A 43 -13.84 -10.30 -3.53
C LEU A 43 -14.30 -10.97 -4.84
N ALA A 44 -14.23 -12.30 -4.95
CA ALA A 44 -14.68 -13.02 -6.13
C ALA A 44 -16.17 -12.76 -6.44
N LYS A 45 -17.00 -12.60 -5.41
CA LYS A 45 -18.46 -12.38 -5.55
C LYS A 45 -18.84 -10.92 -5.77
N ASN A 46 -18.12 -9.98 -5.17
CA ASN A 46 -18.57 -8.58 -5.05
C ASN A 46 -17.66 -7.56 -5.76
N HIS A 47 -16.43 -7.92 -6.11
CA HIS A 47 -15.52 -7.00 -6.80
C HIS A 47 -15.81 -7.00 -8.31
N ARG A 48 -16.22 -5.86 -8.87
CA ARG A 48 -16.31 -5.68 -10.32
C ARG A 48 -14.92 -5.36 -10.86
N PRO A 49 -14.27 -6.25 -11.63
CA PRO A 49 -12.99 -5.91 -12.23
C PRO A 49 -13.16 -4.71 -13.18
N VAL A 50 -12.21 -3.77 -13.13
CA VAL A 50 -12.14 -2.57 -14.00
C VAL A 50 -11.78 -2.96 -15.46
N THR A 51 -11.92 -4.23 -15.84
CA THR A 51 -11.69 -4.74 -17.19
C THR A 51 -12.95 -4.60 -18.06
N GLY A 52 -13.59 -3.43 -18.01
CA GLY A 52 -14.57 -3.02 -19.02
C GLY A 52 -13.85 -2.26 -20.14
N PRO A 53 -14.28 -2.36 -21.41
CA PRO A 53 -13.68 -1.57 -22.48
C PRO A 53 -13.80 -0.08 -22.16
N ARG A 54 -12.67 0.65 -22.19
CA ARG A 54 -12.69 2.12 -22.15
C ARG A 54 -13.50 2.61 -23.36
N PRO A 55 -14.52 3.46 -23.21
CA PRO A 55 -15.16 4.07 -24.37
C PRO A 55 -14.09 4.85 -25.14
N ALA A 56 -13.90 4.51 -26.41
CA ALA A 56 -13.00 5.22 -27.30
C ALA A 56 -13.49 6.68 -27.42
N GLU A 57 -12.68 7.60 -26.92
CA GLU A 57 -12.84 9.03 -27.11
C GLU A 57 -12.76 9.31 -28.62
N THR A 58 -13.89 9.74 -29.20
CA THR A 58 -13.96 10.18 -30.60
C THR A 58 -13.45 11.61 -30.65
N VAL A 59 -12.38 11.78 -31.43
CA VAL A 59 -11.77 13.07 -31.81
C VAL A 59 -12.77 13.94 -32.58
#